data_AF-A0A7S1XDA1-F1
#
_entry.id   AF-A0A7S1XDA1-F1
#
_cell.length_a   1.000
_cell.length_b   1.000
_cell.length_c   1.000
_cell.angle_alpha   90.00
_cell.angle_beta   90.00
_cell.angle_gamma   90.00
#
_symmetry.space_group_name_H-M   'P 1'
#
loop_
_entity.id
_entity.type
_entity.pdbx_description
1 polymer ?
#
loop_
_entity_poly.entity_id
_entity_poly.type
_entity_poly.pdbx_seq_one_letter_code
_entity_poly.pdbx_strand_id
1 'polypeptide(L)'
;ADPLDNVNSRPREEPDVLVVDGDRVREEQIRKLQGVRSTRDQARVDYALGMLEEAARDPTGRIMDWAIEAARARATLGEISSRLERVFGVHRGSTRVVSGEYARSMGDGVDGRRDDEELREVQERADAFALRHGRRPRMLVAKLGQDGHDRGAR
;
A
#
# COMPACT_ATOMS: atom_id res chain seq x y z
N ALA A 1 -23.79 16.14 5.80
CA ALA A 1 -22.37 16.42 6.10
C ALA A 1 -22.17 17.91 5.92
N ASP A 2 -21.44 18.59 6.83
CA ASP A 2 -21.17 20.02 6.66
C ASP A 2 -20.37 20.26 5.36
N PRO A 3 -20.63 21.38 4.66
CA PRO A 3 -19.85 21.73 3.47
C PRO A 3 -18.36 21.80 3.79
N LEU A 4 -17.55 21.15 2.96
CA LEU A 4 -16.10 21.26 3.05
C LEU A 4 -15.69 22.54 2.32
N ASP A 5 -15.49 23.61 3.10
CA ASP A 5 -15.12 24.91 2.55
C ASP A 5 -13.87 24.82 1.66
N ASN A 6 -13.95 25.41 0.45
CA ASN A 6 -12.92 25.36 -0.59
C ASN A 6 -12.63 23.98 -1.19
N VAL A 7 -13.56 23.02 -1.04
CA VAL A 7 -13.51 21.70 -1.71
C VAL A 7 -14.77 21.46 -2.54
N ASN A 8 -15.96 21.71 -1.97
CA ASN A 8 -17.24 21.55 -2.67
C ASN A 8 -18.05 22.86 -2.80
N SER A 9 -17.48 24.00 -2.38
CA SER A 9 -18.19 25.29 -2.33
C SER A 9 -17.48 26.45 -3.03
N ARG A 10 -16.15 26.40 -3.28
CA ARG A 10 -15.34 27.49 -3.91
C ARG A 10 -14.11 26.95 -4.65
N PRO A 11 -13.61 27.64 -5.70
CA PRO A 11 -12.38 27.27 -6.41
C PRO A 11 -11.12 27.47 -5.55
N ARG A 12 -10.11 26.63 -5.77
CA ARG A 12 -8.90 26.50 -4.95
C ARG A 12 -7.68 27.10 -5.66
N GLU A 13 -6.77 27.72 -4.91
CA GLU A 13 -5.40 27.95 -5.39
C GLU A 13 -4.61 26.63 -5.35
N GLU A 14 -3.82 26.35 -6.38
CA GLU A 14 -2.99 25.15 -6.43
C GLU A 14 -1.83 25.29 -5.42
N PRO A 15 -1.69 24.36 -4.46
CA PRO A 15 -0.59 24.43 -3.50
C PRO A 15 0.73 24.10 -4.18
N ASP A 16 1.82 24.72 -3.71
CA ASP A 16 3.16 24.26 -4.06
C ASP A 16 3.39 22.87 -3.46
N VAL A 17 3.91 21.94 -4.28
CA VAL A 17 4.07 20.53 -3.91
C VAL A 17 5.53 20.15 -3.94
N LEU A 18 6.04 19.68 -2.80
CA LEU A 18 7.37 19.12 -2.74
C LEU A 18 7.43 17.77 -3.46
N VAL A 19 8.23 17.69 -4.53
CA VAL A 19 8.48 16.47 -5.28
C VAL A 19 9.84 15.89 -4.89
N VAL A 20 9.86 14.61 -4.55
CA VAL A 20 11.11 13.88 -4.27
C VAL A 20 11.65 13.26 -5.56
N ASP A 21 12.92 13.51 -5.86
CA ASP A 21 13.65 12.83 -6.94
C ASP A 21 13.96 11.37 -6.53
N GLY A 22 13.12 10.44 -7.01
CA GLY A 22 13.22 9.03 -6.71
C GLY A 22 14.45 8.35 -7.30
N ASP A 23 14.89 8.75 -8.49
CA ASP A 23 16.01 8.13 -9.19
C ASP A 23 17.33 8.48 -8.49
N ARG A 24 17.53 9.76 -8.16
CA ARG A 24 18.71 10.19 -7.40
C ARG A 24 18.79 9.50 -6.05
N VAL A 25 17.68 9.45 -5.30
CA VAL A 25 17.65 8.77 -3.98
C VAL A 25 17.96 7.28 -4.14
N ARG A 26 17.38 6.61 -5.14
CA ARG A 26 17.62 5.19 -5.41
C ARG A 26 19.09 4.91 -5.70
N GLU A 27 19.72 5.70 -6.57
CA GLU A 27 21.14 5.55 -6.89
C GLU A 27 22.06 5.75 -5.68
N GLU A 28 21.76 6.75 -4.84
CA GLU A 28 22.49 6.98 -3.59
C GLU A 28 22.37 5.79 -2.63
N GLN A 29 21.17 5.21 -2.48
CA GLN A 29 20.97 4.04 -1.62
C GLN A 29 21.69 2.80 -2.17
N ILE A 30 21.67 2.58 -3.48
CA ILE A 30 22.40 1.46 -4.11
C ILE A 30 23.91 1.59 -3.83
N ARG A 31 24.49 2.77 -4.02
CA ARG A 31 25.91 3.01 -3.72
C ARG A 31 26.26 2.76 -2.26
N LYS A 32 25.41 3.21 -1.32
CA LYS A 32 25.59 2.93 0.12
C LYS A 32 25.55 1.44 0.41
N LEU A 33 24.60 0.71 -0.17
CA LEU A 33 24.49 -0.74 0.01
C LEU A 33 25.70 -1.48 -0.53
N GLN A 34 26.21 -1.10 -1.70
CA GLN A 34 27.44 -1.65 -2.26
C GLN A 34 28.64 -1.40 -1.33
N GLY A 35 28.79 -0.18 -0.83
CA GLY A 35 29.85 0.19 0.12
C GLY A 35 29.79 -0.65 1.40
N VAL A 36 28.61 -0.79 2.00
CA VAL A 36 28.41 -1.62 3.20
C VAL A 36 28.74 -3.09 2.92
N ARG A 37 28.24 -3.65 1.81
CA ARG A 37 28.50 -5.06 1.45
C ARG A 37 29.96 -5.35 1.14
N SER A 38 30.70 -4.39 0.60
CA SER A 38 32.11 -4.57 0.25
C SER A 38 33.06 -4.56 1.46
N THR A 39 32.65 -3.96 2.58
CA THR A 39 33.52 -3.72 3.74
C THR A 39 33.13 -4.50 4.99
N ARG A 40 31.95 -5.14 4.99
CA ARG A 40 31.47 -5.91 6.15
C ARG A 40 32.18 -7.25 6.29
N ASP A 41 32.22 -7.74 7.53
CA ASP A 41 32.58 -9.13 7.82
C ASP A 41 31.42 -10.05 7.42
N GLN A 42 31.56 -10.69 6.25
CA GLN A 42 30.51 -11.54 5.69
C GLN A 42 30.25 -12.78 6.55
N ALA A 43 31.28 -13.38 7.16
CA ALA A 43 31.11 -14.55 8.03
C ALA A 43 30.30 -14.20 9.28
N ARG A 44 30.56 -13.02 9.87
CA ARG A 44 29.78 -12.54 11.03
C ARG A 44 28.33 -12.24 10.66
N VAL A 45 28.08 -11.67 9.48
CA VAL A 45 26.71 -11.44 8.97
C VAL A 45 25.97 -12.76 8.82
N ASP A 46 26.58 -13.74 8.16
CA ASP A 46 25.95 -15.03 7.89
C ASP A 46 25.65 -15.79 9.19
N TYR A 47 26.57 -15.73 10.16
CA TYR A 47 26.35 -16.30 11.48
C TYR A 47 25.18 -15.64 12.20
N ALA A 48 25.16 -14.31 12.30
CA ALA A 48 24.10 -13.59 13.01
C ALA A 48 22.72 -13.79 12.35
N LEU A 49 22.67 -13.80 11.02
CA LEU A 49 21.45 -14.08 10.26
C LEU A 49 20.98 -15.53 10.42
N GLY A 50 21.90 -16.49 10.54
CA GLY A 50 21.58 -17.89 10.85
C GLY A 50 20.96 -18.03 12.23
N MET A 51 21.58 -17.42 13.25
CA MET A 51 21.07 -17.44 14.62
C MET A 51 19.72 -16.71 14.74
N LEU A 52 19.50 -15.65 13.98
CA LEU A 52 18.21 -14.98 13.87
C LEU A 52 17.13 -15.92 13.32
N GLU A 53 17.46 -16.69 12.28
CA GLU A 53 16.55 -17.65 11.66
C GLU A 53 16.20 -18.79 12.64
N GLU A 54 17.18 -19.33 13.37
CA GLU A 54 16.92 -20.34 14.42
C GLU A 54 16.08 -19.77 15.57
N ALA A 55 16.39 -18.57 16.05
CA ALA A 55 15.60 -17.91 17.09
C ALA A 55 14.16 -17.64 16.64
N ALA A 56 13.91 -17.44 15.35
CA ALA A 56 12.55 -17.26 14.83
C ALA A 56 11.73 -18.57 14.81
N ARG A 57 12.39 -19.74 14.79
CA ARG A 57 11.71 -21.05 14.84
C ARG A 57 11.32 -21.46 16.26
N ASP A 58 12.01 -20.92 17.26
CA ASP A 58 11.77 -21.20 18.67
C ASP A 58 10.75 -20.21 19.26
N PRO A 59 9.62 -20.67 19.83
CA PRO A 59 8.65 -19.80 20.51
C PRO A 59 9.25 -18.99 21.67
N THR A 60 10.38 -19.43 22.23
CA THR A 60 11.12 -18.76 23.31
C THR A 60 12.36 -18.02 22.81
N GLY A 61 12.59 -18.01 21.49
CA GLY A 61 13.76 -17.43 20.86
C GLY A 61 13.83 -15.91 20.98
N ARG A 62 15.05 -15.39 21.22
CA ARG A 62 15.31 -13.96 21.42
C ARG A 62 15.58 -13.26 20.08
N ILE A 63 14.53 -13.12 19.26
CA ILE A 63 14.62 -12.56 17.89
C ILE A 63 15.25 -11.16 17.88
N MET A 64 14.84 -10.28 18.80
CA MET A 64 15.34 -8.91 18.85
C MET A 64 16.86 -8.86 19.07
N ASP A 65 17.40 -9.72 19.92
CA ASP A 65 18.83 -9.73 20.21
C ASP A 65 19.66 -10.13 18.99
N TRP A 66 19.21 -11.16 18.27
CA TRP A 66 19.87 -11.58 17.04
C TRP A 66 19.68 -10.58 15.89
N ALA A 67 18.57 -9.84 15.87
CA ALA A 67 18.38 -8.74 14.91
C ALA A 67 19.35 -7.58 15.18
N ILE A 68 19.59 -7.24 16.46
CA ILE A 68 20.59 -6.25 16.86
C ILE A 68 22.00 -6.73 16.46
N GLU A 69 22.34 -7.99 16.71
CA GLU A 69 23.64 -8.53 16.33
C GLU A 69 23.83 -8.58 14.80
N ALA A 70 22.79 -8.93 14.04
CA ALA A 70 22.83 -8.85 12.57
C ALA A 70 23.04 -7.41 12.09
N ALA A 71 22.34 -6.44 12.66
CA ALA A 71 22.51 -5.02 12.32
C ALA A 71 23.92 -4.51 12.67
N ARG A 72 24.48 -4.91 13.83
CA ARG A 72 25.87 -4.63 14.23
C ARG A 72 26.88 -5.22 13.26
N ALA A 73 26.62 -6.43 12.76
CA ALA A 73 27.41 -7.08 11.72
C ALA A 73 27.26 -6.44 10.33
N ARG A 74 26.40 -5.42 10.17
CA ARG A 74 26.08 -4.76 8.90
C ARG A 74 25.26 -5.62 7.93
N ALA A 75 24.40 -6.47 8.47
CA ALA A 75 23.26 -6.99 7.71
C ALA A 75 22.30 -5.84 7.37
N THR A 76 21.71 -5.91 6.19
CA THR A 76 20.72 -4.94 5.70
C THR A 76 19.33 -5.30 6.23
N LEU A 77 18.43 -4.31 6.25
CA LEU A 77 17.03 -4.55 6.64
C LEU A 77 16.39 -5.66 5.78
N GLY A 78 16.63 -5.65 4.47
CA GLY A 78 16.14 -6.70 3.57
C GLY A 78 16.66 -8.09 3.94
N GLU A 79 17.95 -8.25 4.25
CA GLU A 79 18.51 -9.54 4.66
C GLU A 79 17.91 -10.05 5.98
N ILE A 80 17.71 -9.17 6.97
CA ILE A 80 17.07 -9.49 8.25
C ILE A 80 15.62 -9.92 8.01
N SER A 81 14.84 -9.11 7.30
CA SER A 81 13.44 -9.40 6.99
C SER A 81 13.29 -10.71 6.19
N SER A 82 14.16 -10.94 5.20
CA SER A 82 14.12 -12.17 4.40
C SER A 82 14.44 -13.43 5.22
N ARG A 83 15.23 -13.35 6.30
CA ARG A 83 15.44 -14.50 7.20
C ARG A 83 14.19 -14.82 8.00
N LEU A 84 13.53 -13.80 8.54
CA LEU A 84 12.27 -13.95 9.28
C LEU A 84 11.13 -14.43 8.37
N GLU A 85 11.09 -13.95 7.12
CA GLU A 85 10.11 -14.37 6.11
C GLU A 85 10.19 -15.87 5.82
N ARG A 86 11.38 -16.49 5.86
CA ARG A 86 11.51 -17.95 5.65
C ARG A 86 10.82 -18.77 6.72
N VAL A 87 10.66 -18.21 7.92
CA VAL A 87 10.03 -18.90 9.05
C VAL A 87 8.54 -18.55 9.14
N PHE A 88 8.19 -17.26 9.03
CA PHE A 88 6.83 -16.78 9.23
C PHE A 88 6.00 -16.67 7.96
N GLY A 89 6.65 -16.62 6.79
CA GLY A 89 6.02 -16.29 5.52
C GLY A 89 5.60 -14.82 5.41
N VAL A 90 4.82 -14.52 4.37
CA VAL A 90 4.26 -13.19 4.10
C VAL A 90 2.75 -13.23 4.26
N HIS A 91 2.21 -12.31 5.05
CA HIS A 91 0.77 -12.15 5.17
C HIS A 91 0.14 -11.75 3.83
N ARG A 92 -0.92 -12.45 3.43
CA ARG A 92 -1.74 -12.10 2.27
C ARG A 92 -3.13 -11.69 2.75
N GLY A 93 -3.47 -10.41 2.56
CA GLY A 93 -4.79 -9.89 2.92
C GLY A 93 -5.89 -10.45 2.02
N SER A 94 -7.05 -10.77 2.61
CA SER A 94 -8.27 -11.08 1.85
C SER A 94 -9.12 -9.83 1.70
N THR A 95 -9.48 -9.45 0.48
CA THR A 95 -10.37 -8.30 0.24
C THR A 95 -11.83 -8.72 0.36
N ARG A 96 -12.60 -8.01 1.18
CA ARG A 96 -14.07 -8.02 1.15
C ARG A 96 -14.53 -6.69 0.55
N VAL A 97 -15.32 -6.77 -0.51
CA VAL A 97 -15.90 -5.59 -1.16
C VAL A 97 -17.24 -5.28 -0.50
N VAL A 98 -17.46 -4.02 -0.14
CA VAL A 98 -18.74 -3.57 0.42
C VAL A 98 -19.65 -3.15 -0.73
N SER A 99 -20.84 -3.72 -0.82
CA SER A 99 -21.79 -3.44 -1.89
C SER A 99 -23.01 -2.67 -1.38
N GLY A 100 -23.39 -1.60 -2.09
CA GLY A 100 -24.68 -0.92 -1.92
C GLY A 100 -24.78 0.04 -0.73
N GLU A 101 -23.70 0.28 0.03
CA GLU A 101 -23.70 1.33 1.06
C GLU A 101 -23.70 2.73 0.45
N TYR A 102 -22.86 2.98 -0.55
CA TYR A 102 -22.77 4.28 -1.23
C TYR A 102 -24.13 4.71 -1.84
N ALA A 103 -24.79 3.81 -2.56
CA ALA A 103 -26.09 4.07 -3.18
C ALA A 103 -27.19 4.34 -2.13
N ARG A 104 -27.17 3.62 -0.99
CA ARG A 104 -28.10 3.86 0.12
C ARG A 104 -27.85 5.22 0.78
N SER A 105 -26.59 5.57 1.05
CA SER A 105 -26.26 6.85 1.67
C SER A 105 -26.54 8.07 0.80
N MET A 106 -26.52 7.91 -0.53
CA MET A 106 -26.86 8.97 -1.49
C MET A 106 -28.38 9.14 -1.65
N GLY A 107 -29.14 8.03 -1.62
CA GLY A 107 -30.61 8.06 -1.80
C GLY A 107 -31.41 8.61 -0.61
N ASP A 108 -30.81 8.72 0.58
CA ASP A 108 -31.45 9.28 1.79
C ASP A 108 -31.14 10.78 1.99
N GLY A 109 -30.79 11.51 0.93
CA GLY A 109 -30.09 12.80 0.95
C GLY A 109 -30.60 13.88 1.93
N VAL A 110 -29.64 14.54 2.59
CA VAL A 110 -29.77 15.80 3.36
C VAL A 110 -30.05 17.03 2.45
N ASP A 111 -30.13 16.87 1.12
CA ASP A 111 -30.60 17.93 0.19
C ASP A 111 -31.40 17.39 -1.03
N GLY A 112 -31.89 16.15 -0.93
CA GLY A 112 -33.04 15.56 -1.62
C GLY A 112 -33.26 15.65 -3.15
N ARG A 113 -32.44 16.31 -3.99
CA ARG A 113 -32.83 16.51 -5.40
C ARG A 113 -31.75 16.45 -6.50
N ARG A 114 -30.45 16.69 -6.25
CA ARG A 114 -29.42 16.68 -7.31
C ARG A 114 -28.68 15.36 -7.47
N ASP A 115 -28.28 14.74 -6.36
CA ASP A 115 -27.40 13.56 -6.39
C ASP A 115 -28.10 12.30 -6.95
N ASP A 116 -29.43 12.24 -6.86
CA ASP A 116 -30.24 11.14 -7.38
C ASP A 116 -30.41 11.17 -8.91
N GLU A 117 -30.45 12.36 -9.52
CA GLU A 117 -30.60 12.49 -10.98
C GLU A 117 -29.31 12.11 -11.70
N GLU A 118 -28.16 12.59 -11.21
CA GLU A 118 -26.85 12.23 -11.74
C GLU A 118 -26.58 10.72 -11.61
N LEU A 119 -26.93 10.11 -10.47
CA LEU A 119 -26.76 8.67 -10.27
C LEU A 119 -27.63 7.85 -11.24
N ARG A 120 -28.88 8.27 -11.49
CA ARG A 120 -29.77 7.62 -12.46
C ARG A 120 -29.23 7.73 -13.88
N GLU A 121 -28.76 8.91 -14.28
CA GLU A 121 -28.19 9.11 -15.62
C GLU A 121 -26.99 8.17 -15.86
N VAL A 122 -26.11 8.01 -14.87
CA VAL A 122 -24.96 7.09 -14.96
C VAL A 122 -25.43 5.63 -15.07
N GLN A 123 -26.47 5.24 -14.33
CA GLN A 123 -27.05 3.89 -14.41
C GLN A 123 -27.63 3.61 -15.82
N GLU A 124 -28.42 4.53 -16.36
CA GLU A 124 -29.01 4.41 -17.70
C GLU A 124 -27.93 4.29 -18.78
N ARG A 125 -26.85 5.05 -18.66
CA ARG A 125 -25.71 4.97 -19.58
C ARG A 125 -25.00 3.62 -19.50
N ALA A 126 -24.85 3.05 -18.31
CA ALA A 126 -24.26 1.73 -18.12
C ALA A 126 -25.13 0.61 -18.71
N ASP A 127 -26.45 0.71 -18.57
CA ASP A 127 -27.40 -0.25 -19.15
C ASP A 127 -27.47 -0.13 -20.68
N ALA A 128 -27.47 1.09 -21.22
CA ALA A 128 -27.36 1.31 -22.66
C ALA A 128 -26.07 0.73 -23.25
N PHE A 129 -24.94 0.82 -22.52
CA PHE A 129 -23.70 0.14 -22.91
C PHE A 129 -23.88 -1.37 -22.95
N ALA A 130 -24.55 -1.94 -21.94
CA ALA A 130 -24.78 -3.39 -21.87
C ALA A 130 -25.63 -3.90 -23.02
N LEU A 131 -26.68 -3.17 -23.41
CA LEU A 131 -27.51 -3.50 -24.56
C LEU A 131 -26.72 -3.48 -25.87
N ARG A 132 -25.83 -2.49 -26.05
CA ARG A 132 -25.02 -2.37 -27.28
C ARG A 132 -23.89 -3.39 -27.38
N HIS A 133 -23.29 -3.78 -26.26
CA HIS A 133 -22.06 -4.59 -26.25
C HIS A 133 -22.23 -6.00 -25.67
N GLY A 134 -23.45 -6.39 -25.29
CA GLY A 134 -23.78 -7.72 -24.74
C GLY A 134 -23.20 -8.00 -23.35
N ARG A 135 -22.68 -6.97 -22.66
CA ARG A 135 -22.11 -7.09 -21.31
C ARG A 135 -22.05 -5.75 -20.59
N ARG A 136 -22.14 -5.76 -19.25
CA ARG A 136 -21.89 -4.55 -18.44
C ARG A 136 -20.46 -4.01 -18.64
N PRO A 137 -20.24 -2.69 -18.46
CA PRO A 137 -18.89 -2.13 -18.34
C PRO A 137 -18.11 -2.86 -17.23
N ARG A 138 -16.82 -3.12 -17.46
CA ARG A 138 -15.93 -3.74 -16.47
C ARG A 138 -14.75 -2.82 -16.23
N MET A 139 -14.44 -2.60 -14.96
CA MET A 139 -13.32 -1.79 -14.50
C MET A 139 -12.44 -2.63 -13.58
N LEU A 140 -11.11 -2.52 -13.76
CA LEU A 140 -10.14 -3.04 -12.81
C LEU A 140 -9.63 -1.86 -11.98
N VAL A 141 -9.93 -1.87 -10.69
CA VAL A 141 -9.30 -0.96 -9.72
C VAL A 141 -8.10 -1.68 -9.14
N ALA A 142 -6.90 -1.18 -9.43
CA ALA A 142 -5.64 -1.83 -9.05
C ALA A 142 -4.75 -0.91 -8.20
N LYS A 143 -3.99 -1.53 -7.30
CA LYS A 143 -2.89 -0.90 -6.55
C LYS A 143 -1.57 -1.42 -7.10
N LEU A 144 -0.65 -0.50 -7.38
CA LEU A 144 0.68 -0.81 -7.90
C LEU A 144 1.75 -0.47 -6.85
N GLY A 145 2.85 -1.22 -6.85
CA GLY A 145 3.94 -1.00 -5.90
C GLY A 145 3.56 -1.36 -4.46
N GLN A 146 4.15 -0.63 -3.51
CA GLN A 146 3.98 -0.85 -2.06
C GLN A 146 2.90 0.06 -1.44
N ASP A 147 2.11 0.76 -2.25
CA ASP A 147 1.14 1.73 -1.74
C ASP A 147 -0.08 1.05 -1.12
N GLY A 148 -0.21 1.18 0.20
CA GLY A 148 -1.30 0.62 1.00
C GLY A 148 -2.55 1.50 1.10
N HIS A 149 -2.58 2.71 0.54
CA HIS A 149 -3.75 3.59 0.64
C HIS A 149 -4.90 3.09 -0.25
N ASP A 150 -5.90 2.42 0.33
CA ASP A 150 -6.97 1.76 -0.42
C ASP A 150 -8.37 2.34 -0.17
N ARG A 151 -8.52 3.33 0.70
CA ARG A 151 -9.82 3.91 1.07
C ARG A 151 -10.69 4.33 -0.12
N GLY A 152 -10.10 4.99 -1.13
CA GLY A 152 -10.81 5.42 -2.34
C GLY A 152 -10.91 4.34 -3.42
N ALA A 153 -10.20 3.22 -3.27
CA ALA A 153 -10.20 2.10 -4.20
C ALA A 153 -11.15 0.96 -3.80
N ARG A 154 -11.65 0.99 -2.55
CA ARG A 154 -12.56 -0.02 -1.98
C ARG A 154 -14.03 0.31 -2.20
#